data_AF-A0A966Z7W2-F1
#
_entry.id   AF-A0A966Z7W2-F1
#
_cell.length_a   1.000
_cell.length_b   1.000
_cell.length_c   1.000
_cell.angle_alpha   90.00
_cell.angle_beta   90.00
_cell.angle_gamma   90.00
#
_symmetry.space_group_name_H-M   'P 1'
#
loop_
_entity.id
_entity.type
_entity.pdbx_description
1 polymer ?
#
loop_
_entity_poly.entity_id
_entity_poly.type
_entity_poly.pdbx_seq_one_letter_code
_entity_poly.pdbx_strand_id
1 'polypeptide(L)'
;MLRQCLRFSGLRFFGPKFLLLACALTALAAAAADEPVVLKNTGEPIKVPYLCAEEELQAVGLLCTEQEPCAVFLELSSISPVGRKIYLAGDIHATSGTITSILLGSDDGGLTWREPSPRIRMSGLGQSQFYDLEHGWVVGESQYPLPHDPFFLVTSDGGATWRNRPLTEDGGPGAVAKFWFDSHTHGEMILDAGKSAPSGRYISYESETSGESWMIRATSDRLPKIARAPAILENENFRLKSDSKRNVYDVQKRNGDRWETTASFAIDVASCKAKAQEFKDEPVVDPATAVNDIGPGDKDYVEEIRLGGTAPVKKPSKKPLPPTPASGKDKKN
;
A
#
# COMPACT_ATOMS: atom_id res chain seq x y z
N MET A 1 -37.34 -36.14 6.27
CA MET A 1 -38.49 -36.25 7.19
C MET A 1 -39.33 -35.00 7.05
N LEU A 2 -40.59 -35.19 6.67
CA LEU A 2 -41.54 -34.18 6.22
C LEU A 2 -42.42 -33.70 7.39
N ARG A 3 -42.82 -32.41 7.34
CA ARG A 3 -44.06 -31.82 7.89
C ARG A 3 -44.18 -31.60 9.41
N GLN A 4 -44.33 -30.32 9.79
CA GLN A 4 -45.21 -29.85 10.87
C GLN A 4 -45.99 -28.65 10.31
N CYS A 5 -47.25 -28.83 9.89
CA CYS A 5 -48.50 -28.70 10.66
C CYS A 5 -48.82 -27.27 11.12
N LEU A 6 -49.63 -26.59 10.30
CA LEU A 6 -50.40 -25.40 10.62
C LEU A 6 -51.41 -25.65 11.76
N ARG A 7 -51.60 -24.64 12.61
CA ARG A 7 -52.88 -24.36 13.29
C ARG A 7 -53.19 -22.87 13.13
N PHE A 8 -54.20 -22.56 12.33
CA PHE A 8 -54.88 -21.27 12.32
C PHE A 8 -56.28 -21.48 12.90
N SER A 9 -56.60 -20.73 13.95
CA SER A 9 -57.94 -20.65 14.53
C SER A 9 -58.54 -19.29 14.22
N GLY A 10 -59.62 -19.32 13.44
CA GLY A 10 -60.79 -18.42 13.50
C GLY A 10 -60.59 -16.91 13.34
N LEU A 11 -61.05 -16.36 12.20
CA LEU A 11 -62.17 -15.41 12.13
C LEU A 11 -62.56 -15.17 10.65
N ARG A 12 -63.85 -15.24 10.34
CA ARG A 12 -64.43 -14.85 9.04
C ARG A 12 -64.93 -13.41 9.14
N PHE A 13 -64.72 -12.56 8.13
CA PHE A 13 -65.76 -11.86 7.35
C PHE A 13 -65.23 -10.69 6.46
N PHE A 14 -65.84 -10.58 5.27
CA PHE A 14 -66.02 -9.42 4.35
C PHE A 14 -64.86 -8.82 3.52
N GLY A 15 -64.95 -9.02 2.19
CA GLY A 15 -64.91 -7.92 1.18
C GLY A 15 -63.56 -7.55 0.53
N PRO A 16 -63.56 -7.05 -0.73
CA PRO A 16 -62.45 -7.26 -1.67
C PRO A 16 -61.53 -6.04 -1.88
N LYS A 17 -60.38 -6.32 -2.54
CA LYS A 17 -59.34 -5.42 -3.06
C LYS A 17 -58.28 -4.99 -2.04
N PHE A 18 -57.08 -5.57 -2.13
CA PHE A 18 -55.84 -4.81 -1.92
C PHE A 18 -54.67 -5.44 -2.69
N LEU A 19 -54.11 -4.63 -3.58
CA LEU A 19 -52.79 -4.63 -4.23
C LEU A 19 -51.99 -5.96 -4.30
N LEU A 20 -51.83 -6.45 -5.54
CA LEU A 20 -50.65 -7.22 -5.94
C LEU A 20 -49.42 -6.31 -5.83
N LEU A 21 -48.62 -6.49 -4.78
CA LEU A 21 -47.28 -5.88 -4.69
C LEU A 21 -46.35 -6.71 -5.59
N ALA A 22 -46.08 -6.21 -6.80
CA ALA A 22 -45.05 -6.77 -7.67
C ALA A 22 -43.68 -6.47 -7.05
N CYS A 23 -43.07 -7.49 -6.44
CA CYS A 23 -41.70 -7.41 -5.95
C CYS A 23 -40.76 -7.47 -7.16
N ALA A 24 -40.34 -6.31 -7.66
CA ALA A 24 -39.29 -6.23 -8.67
C ALA A 24 -37.96 -6.67 -8.03
N LEU A 25 -37.52 -7.90 -8.33
CA LEU A 25 -36.14 -8.32 -8.09
C LEU A 25 -35.25 -7.60 -9.09
N THR A 26 -34.58 -6.53 -8.66
CA THR A 26 -33.40 -6.01 -9.34
C THR A 26 -32.26 -6.99 -9.12
N ALA A 27 -31.87 -7.71 -10.18
CA ALA A 27 -30.64 -8.49 -10.18
C ALA A 27 -29.45 -7.52 -10.16
N LEU A 28 -28.74 -7.44 -9.02
CA LEU A 28 -27.39 -6.87 -9.01
C LEU A 28 -26.50 -7.80 -9.83
N ALA A 29 -25.97 -7.31 -10.94
CA ALA A 29 -24.85 -7.96 -11.60
C ALA A 29 -23.66 -7.93 -10.63
N ALA A 30 -23.33 -9.08 -10.05
CA ALA A 30 -22.08 -9.24 -9.33
C ALA A 30 -20.96 -9.09 -10.36
N ALA A 31 -20.14 -8.03 -10.22
CA ALA A 31 -18.86 -7.97 -10.89
C ALA A 31 -18.11 -9.25 -10.53
N ALA A 32 -17.69 -10.02 -11.55
CA ALA A 32 -16.85 -11.18 -11.33
C ALA A 32 -15.57 -10.68 -10.65
N ALA A 33 -15.42 -10.98 -9.36
CA ALA A 33 -14.16 -10.79 -8.68
C ALA A 33 -13.18 -11.74 -9.36
N ASP A 34 -12.09 -11.21 -9.92
CA ASP A 34 -10.97 -12.04 -10.35
C ASP A 34 -10.58 -12.96 -9.18
N GLU A 35 -10.54 -14.28 -9.42
CA GLU A 35 -10.13 -15.21 -8.38
C GLU A 35 -8.71 -14.85 -7.92
N PRO A 36 -8.45 -14.80 -6.61
CA PRO A 36 -7.14 -14.43 -6.11
C PRO A 36 -6.09 -15.43 -6.59
N VAL A 37 -4.98 -14.92 -7.13
CA VAL A 37 -3.90 -15.75 -7.66
C VAL A 37 -3.33 -16.65 -6.56
N VAL A 38 -3.39 -17.96 -6.77
CA VAL A 38 -2.82 -18.96 -5.86
C VAL A 38 -1.48 -19.43 -6.41
N LEU A 39 -0.40 -19.13 -5.67
CA LEU A 39 0.96 -19.56 -5.98
C LEU A 39 1.20 -20.95 -5.38
N LYS A 40 1.58 -21.92 -6.20
CA LYS A 40 1.84 -23.29 -5.75
C LYS A 40 3.33 -23.53 -5.57
N ASN A 41 3.68 -24.15 -4.45
CA ASN A 41 5.03 -24.63 -4.21
C ASN A 41 5.20 -26.00 -4.88
N THR A 42 5.89 -26.04 -6.01
CA THR A 42 6.17 -27.26 -6.78
C THR A 42 7.59 -27.80 -6.55
N GLY A 43 8.32 -27.24 -5.57
CA GLY A 43 9.74 -27.52 -5.34
C GLY A 43 10.71 -26.62 -6.12
N GLU A 44 10.22 -25.91 -7.14
CA GLU A 44 10.95 -24.84 -7.83
C GLU A 44 10.70 -23.49 -7.14
N PRO A 45 11.63 -22.51 -7.25
CA PRO A 45 11.42 -21.18 -6.69
C PRO A 45 10.12 -20.53 -7.21
N ILE A 46 9.24 -20.18 -6.28
CA ILE A 46 7.96 -19.52 -6.55
C ILE A 46 8.24 -18.10 -7.03
N LYS A 47 7.74 -17.76 -8.21
CA LYS A 47 7.83 -16.40 -8.76
C LYS A 47 6.56 -15.63 -8.44
N VAL A 48 6.67 -14.60 -7.60
CA VAL A 48 5.54 -13.69 -7.30
C VAL A 48 5.21 -12.90 -8.56
N PRO A 49 3.95 -12.89 -9.04
CA PRO A 49 3.59 -12.16 -10.25
C PRO A 49 3.73 -10.65 -10.05
N TYR A 50 4.31 -9.98 -11.04
CA TYR A 50 4.33 -8.52 -11.14
C TYR A 50 4.03 -8.12 -12.59
N LEU A 51 2.98 -7.31 -12.79
CA LEU A 51 2.42 -7.06 -14.14
C LEU A 51 3.03 -5.85 -14.86
N CYS A 52 3.95 -5.11 -14.22
CA CYS A 52 4.56 -3.93 -14.82
C CYS A 52 3.52 -2.90 -15.31
N ALA A 53 2.51 -2.60 -14.47
CA ALA A 53 1.50 -1.60 -14.80
C ALA A 53 2.17 -0.24 -15.01
N GLU A 54 1.92 0.39 -16.16
CA GLU A 54 2.61 1.62 -16.56
C GLU A 54 2.37 2.75 -15.55
N GLU A 55 1.14 2.88 -15.03
CA GLU A 55 0.79 3.89 -14.05
C GLU A 55 1.53 3.69 -12.72
N GLU A 56 1.80 2.44 -12.33
CA GLU A 56 2.54 2.13 -11.10
C GLU A 56 4.03 2.43 -11.27
N LEU A 57 4.62 2.06 -12.42
CA LEU A 57 6.01 2.36 -12.75
C LEU A 57 6.25 3.88 -12.85
N GLN A 58 5.35 4.61 -13.52
CA GLN A 58 5.43 6.06 -13.61
C GLN A 58 5.29 6.75 -12.24
N ALA A 59 4.40 6.24 -11.36
CA ALA A 59 4.22 6.79 -10.03
C ALA A 59 5.49 6.73 -9.16
N VAL A 60 6.39 5.77 -9.44
CA VAL A 60 7.68 5.63 -8.75
C VAL A 60 8.86 6.14 -9.58
N GLY A 61 8.58 6.88 -10.66
CA GLY A 61 9.60 7.52 -11.50
C GLY A 61 10.41 6.55 -12.37
N LEU A 62 9.92 5.33 -12.61
CA LEU A 62 10.57 4.36 -13.48
C LEU A 62 10.24 4.62 -14.95
N LEU A 63 11.29 4.87 -15.74
CA LEU A 63 11.23 5.05 -17.20
C LEU A 63 11.82 3.83 -17.91
N CYS A 64 11.14 2.70 -17.81
CA CYS A 64 11.60 1.44 -18.41
C CYS A 64 11.45 1.50 -19.93
N THR A 65 12.46 1.17 -20.72
CA THR A 65 12.34 1.11 -22.19
C THR A 65 12.55 -0.31 -22.70
N GLU A 66 12.31 -0.56 -23.99
CA GLU A 66 12.63 -1.86 -24.59
C GLU A 66 14.13 -2.13 -24.61
N GLN A 67 14.95 -1.08 -24.79
CA GLN A 67 16.41 -1.16 -24.80
C GLN A 67 16.98 -1.26 -23.38
N GLU A 68 16.34 -0.60 -22.42
CA GLU A 68 16.74 -0.56 -21.01
C GLU A 68 15.55 -0.95 -20.13
N PRO A 69 15.24 -2.25 -20.02
CA PRO A 69 14.16 -2.72 -19.16
C PRO A 69 14.52 -2.58 -17.68
N CYS A 70 13.53 -2.29 -16.86
CA CYS A 70 13.70 -2.26 -15.41
C CYS A 70 13.64 -3.68 -14.85
N ALA A 71 14.72 -4.12 -14.21
CA ALA A 71 14.68 -5.31 -13.38
C ALA A 71 13.86 -5.02 -12.11
N VAL A 72 12.97 -5.95 -11.77
CA VAL A 72 12.08 -5.85 -10.61
C VAL A 72 12.30 -7.06 -9.71
N PHE A 73 12.51 -6.79 -8.44
CA PHE A 73 12.95 -7.74 -7.44
C PHE A 73 11.92 -7.86 -6.31
N LEU A 74 11.82 -9.05 -5.75
CA LEU A 74 11.13 -9.34 -4.49
C LEU A 74 12.13 -9.21 -3.33
N GLU A 75 11.75 -8.50 -2.29
CA GLU A 75 12.43 -8.49 -0.99
C GLU A 75 11.50 -9.05 0.07
N LEU A 76 11.99 -9.98 0.89
CA LEU A 76 11.26 -10.53 2.02
C LEU A 76 11.98 -10.18 3.32
N SER A 77 11.30 -9.40 4.15
CA SER A 77 11.84 -8.78 5.37
C SER A 77 11.51 -9.56 6.64
N SER A 78 10.38 -10.26 6.68
CA SER A 78 9.98 -11.00 7.88
C SER A 78 9.15 -12.26 7.59
N ILE A 79 9.17 -13.17 8.56
CA ILE A 79 8.40 -14.41 8.57
C ILE A 79 7.70 -14.57 9.92
N SER A 80 6.40 -14.84 9.86
CA SER A 80 5.53 -15.04 11.01
C SER A 80 4.74 -16.35 10.87
N PRO A 81 5.22 -17.45 11.47
CA PRO A 81 4.44 -18.69 11.56
C PRO A 81 3.39 -18.58 12.67
N VAL A 82 2.16 -19.04 12.39
CA VAL A 82 1.05 -19.05 13.35
C VAL A 82 0.21 -20.32 13.18
N GLY A 83 0.36 -21.26 14.12
CA GLY A 83 -0.20 -22.61 13.97
C GLY A 83 0.35 -23.31 12.73
N ARG A 84 -0.53 -23.62 11.76
CA ARG A 84 -0.14 -24.16 10.44
C ARG A 84 0.12 -23.07 9.38
N LYS A 85 -0.27 -21.83 9.68
CA LYS A 85 -0.15 -20.72 8.74
C LYS A 85 1.26 -20.13 8.76
N ILE A 86 1.67 -19.54 7.65
CA ILE A 86 2.94 -18.81 7.53
C ILE A 86 2.65 -17.51 6.78
N TYR A 87 3.08 -16.39 7.35
CA TYR A 87 3.02 -15.09 6.71
C TYR A 87 4.43 -14.59 6.40
N LEU A 88 4.64 -14.07 5.20
CA LEU A 88 5.87 -13.40 4.77
C LEU A 88 5.54 -11.97 4.41
N ALA A 89 6.34 -11.01 4.88
CA ALA A 89 6.16 -9.61 4.57
C ALA A 89 7.43 -9.02 3.96
N GLY A 90 7.26 -8.06 3.05
CA GLY A 90 8.36 -7.37 2.40
C GLY A 90 7.86 -6.37 1.36
N ASP A 91 8.59 -6.26 0.26
CA ASP A 91 8.24 -5.40 -0.86
C ASP A 91 8.63 -5.97 -2.23
N ILE A 92 8.15 -5.29 -3.26
CA ILE A 92 8.63 -5.40 -4.63
C ILE A 92 9.27 -4.06 -4.99
N HIS A 93 10.49 -4.10 -5.49
CA HIS A 93 11.26 -2.90 -5.80
C HIS A 93 12.01 -2.99 -7.13
N ALA A 94 12.41 -1.84 -7.64
CA ALA A 94 13.43 -1.72 -8.67
C ALA A 94 14.69 -1.11 -8.06
N THR A 95 15.76 -1.00 -8.84
CA THR A 95 17.00 -0.34 -8.40
C THR A 95 16.81 1.11 -7.93
N SER A 96 15.77 1.79 -8.40
CA SER A 96 15.44 3.17 -8.01
C SER A 96 14.70 3.28 -6.68
N GLY A 97 14.13 2.19 -6.16
CA GLY A 97 13.38 2.19 -4.91
C GLY A 97 12.17 1.25 -4.90
N THR A 98 11.50 1.25 -3.76
CA THR A 98 10.31 0.44 -3.49
C THR A 98 9.14 0.84 -4.39
N ILE A 99 8.58 -0.15 -5.08
CA ILE A 99 7.41 0.03 -5.94
C ILE A 99 6.14 -0.18 -5.13
N THR A 100 6.05 -1.29 -4.41
CA THR A 100 4.82 -1.69 -3.72
C THR A 100 5.10 -2.74 -2.65
N SER A 101 4.22 -2.83 -1.65
CA SER A 101 4.37 -3.81 -0.58
C SER A 101 3.98 -5.21 -1.04
N ILE A 102 4.43 -6.23 -0.30
CA ILE A 102 3.95 -7.60 -0.49
C ILE A 102 3.74 -8.30 0.86
N LEU A 103 2.54 -8.86 1.02
CA LEU A 103 2.19 -9.77 2.11
C LEU A 103 1.76 -11.09 1.50
N LEU A 104 2.46 -12.17 1.82
CA LEU A 104 2.12 -13.53 1.38
C LEU A 104 1.67 -14.35 2.57
N GLY A 105 0.55 -15.05 2.42
CA GLY A 105 0.01 -15.97 3.41
C GLY A 105 -0.12 -17.38 2.86
N SER A 106 0.28 -18.36 3.66
CA SER A 106 0.00 -19.78 3.43
C SER A 106 -0.79 -20.33 4.60
N ASP A 107 -1.85 -21.10 4.33
CA ASP A 107 -2.66 -21.77 5.35
C ASP A 107 -2.33 -23.26 5.52
N ASP A 108 -1.54 -23.80 4.60
CA ASP A 108 -1.30 -25.23 4.47
C ASP A 108 0.16 -25.62 4.74
N GLY A 109 0.89 -24.76 5.45
CA GLY A 109 2.29 -25.00 5.83
C GLY A 109 3.30 -24.73 4.71
N GLY A 110 2.94 -23.90 3.73
CA GLY A 110 3.80 -23.47 2.63
C GLY A 110 3.63 -24.23 1.32
N LEU A 111 2.55 -25.02 1.17
CA LEU A 111 2.25 -25.73 -0.07
C LEU A 111 1.59 -24.78 -1.09
N THR A 112 0.72 -23.89 -0.62
CA THR A 112 0.12 -22.83 -1.42
C THR A 112 0.23 -21.49 -0.71
N TRP A 113 0.36 -20.43 -1.52
CA TRP A 113 0.52 -19.06 -1.07
C TRP A 113 -0.43 -18.14 -1.82
N ARG A 114 -0.85 -17.07 -1.17
CA ARG A 114 -1.70 -16.02 -1.75
C ARG A 114 -1.43 -14.70 -1.06
N GLU A 115 -1.88 -13.62 -1.67
CA GLU A 115 -1.85 -12.29 -1.06
C GLU A 115 -3.16 -12.08 -0.27
N PRO A 116 -3.13 -12.03 1.08
CA PRO A 116 -4.35 -11.85 1.88
C PRO A 116 -4.74 -10.37 2.02
N SER A 117 -3.92 -9.45 1.49
CA SER A 117 -4.15 -8.01 1.53
C SER A 117 -3.66 -7.39 0.20
N PRO A 118 -4.33 -6.35 -0.32
CA PRO A 118 -3.85 -5.61 -1.47
C PRO A 118 -2.46 -4.99 -1.21
N ARG A 119 -1.64 -4.94 -2.25
CA ARG A 119 -0.35 -4.25 -2.22
C ARG A 119 -0.54 -2.75 -2.00
N ILE A 120 0.33 -2.15 -1.20
CA ILE A 120 0.33 -0.73 -0.88
C ILE A 120 1.49 -0.11 -1.67
N ARG A 121 1.15 0.83 -2.56
CA ARG A 121 2.14 1.49 -3.42
C ARG A 121 3.17 2.24 -2.59
N MET A 122 4.39 2.31 -3.12
CA MET A 122 5.52 3.03 -2.53
C MET A 122 5.79 2.65 -1.08
N SER A 123 5.43 1.43 -0.67
CA SER A 123 5.51 1.01 0.72
C SER A 123 6.24 -0.32 0.84
N GLY A 124 7.02 -0.47 1.90
CA GLY A 124 7.61 -1.74 2.29
C GLY A 124 6.98 -2.26 3.58
N LEU A 125 6.96 -3.59 3.74
CA LEU A 125 6.60 -4.23 5.01
C LEU A 125 7.85 -4.78 5.69
N GLY A 126 7.92 -4.60 7.00
CA GLY A 126 9.07 -4.96 7.82
C GLY A 126 8.74 -6.07 8.80
N GLN A 127 9.10 -5.83 10.07
CA GLN A 127 8.83 -6.74 11.18
C GLN A 127 7.35 -7.17 11.20
N SER A 128 7.11 -8.46 11.47
CA SER A 128 5.78 -9.01 11.69
C SER A 128 5.74 -9.83 12.98
N GLN A 129 4.57 -9.91 13.59
CA GLN A 129 4.33 -10.69 14.80
C GLN A 129 2.89 -11.22 14.81
N PHE A 130 2.69 -12.45 15.26
CA PHE A 130 1.42 -12.93 15.78
C PHE A 130 1.54 -13.16 17.28
N TYR A 131 0.59 -12.63 18.06
CA TYR A 131 0.52 -12.87 19.50
C TYR A 131 -0.19 -14.20 19.79
N ASP A 132 -1.29 -14.45 19.09
CA ASP A 132 -2.06 -15.69 19.16
C ASP A 132 -2.50 -16.14 17.74
N LEU A 133 -3.45 -17.07 17.66
CA LEU A 133 -3.93 -17.61 16.37
C LEU A 133 -4.78 -16.62 15.55
N GLU A 134 -5.25 -15.54 16.17
CA GLU A 134 -6.19 -14.59 15.61
C GLU A 134 -5.57 -13.20 15.41
N HIS A 135 -4.68 -12.77 16.31
CA HIS A 135 -4.15 -11.41 16.37
C HIS A 135 -2.73 -11.33 15.85
N GLY A 136 -2.53 -10.49 14.84
CA GLY A 136 -1.23 -10.28 14.21
C GLY A 136 -1.06 -8.88 13.65
N TRP A 137 0.20 -8.47 13.56
CA TRP A 137 0.63 -7.16 13.12
C TRP A 137 1.80 -7.29 12.16
N VAL A 138 1.79 -6.48 11.11
CA VAL A 138 2.94 -6.27 10.22
C VAL A 138 3.17 -4.77 10.15
N VAL A 139 4.38 -4.33 10.47
CA VAL A 139 4.72 -2.93 10.31
C VAL A 139 5.03 -2.63 8.86
N GLY A 140 4.62 -1.45 8.39
CA GLY A 140 4.97 -0.94 7.09
C GLY A 140 5.38 0.52 7.16
N GLU A 141 6.04 0.97 6.11
CA GLU A 141 6.34 2.38 5.90
C GLU A 141 6.08 2.75 4.45
N SER A 142 5.48 3.93 4.24
CA SER A 142 5.34 4.53 2.92
C SER A 142 6.49 5.51 2.66
N GLN A 143 7.02 5.51 1.44
CA GLN A 143 8.03 6.45 0.98
C GLN A 143 7.43 7.77 0.48
N TYR A 144 6.09 7.84 0.36
CA TYR A 144 5.35 9.00 -0.13
C TYR A 144 3.96 9.10 0.53
N PRO A 145 3.43 10.31 0.82
CA PRO A 145 3.99 11.63 0.54
C PRO A 145 5.06 12.11 1.52
N LEU A 146 5.15 11.47 2.69
CA LEU A 146 6.16 11.77 3.70
C LEU A 146 7.26 10.71 3.68
N PRO A 147 8.54 11.09 3.92
CA PRO A 147 9.62 10.12 4.03
C PRO A 147 9.38 9.19 5.22
N HIS A 148 9.30 7.88 4.94
CA HIS A 148 9.09 6.83 5.94
C HIS A 148 7.85 7.11 6.80
N ASP A 149 6.66 7.22 6.21
CA ASP A 149 5.40 7.36 6.95
C ASP A 149 4.95 5.99 7.49
N PRO A 150 4.97 5.74 8.82
CA PRO A 150 4.77 4.42 9.38
C PRO A 150 3.29 4.07 9.53
N PHE A 151 2.97 2.79 9.29
CA PHE A 151 1.65 2.22 9.52
C PHE A 151 1.75 0.77 9.99
N PHE A 152 0.62 0.21 10.43
CA PHE A 152 0.46 -1.21 10.72
C PHE A 152 -0.59 -1.82 9.80
N LEU A 153 -0.30 -3.00 9.28
CA LEU A 153 -1.34 -3.94 8.89
C LEU A 153 -1.72 -4.76 10.12
N VAL A 154 -3.00 -4.77 10.48
CA VAL A 154 -3.53 -5.47 11.65
C VAL A 154 -4.55 -6.51 11.23
N THR A 155 -4.43 -7.71 11.79
CA THR A 155 -5.45 -8.76 11.70
C THR A 155 -5.93 -9.17 13.09
N SER A 156 -7.21 -9.52 13.17
CA SER A 156 -7.87 -10.06 14.36
C SER A 156 -8.71 -11.30 14.03
N ASP A 157 -8.48 -11.90 12.85
CA ASP A 157 -9.15 -13.09 12.34
C ASP A 157 -8.15 -14.13 11.79
N GLY A 158 -6.93 -14.08 12.31
CA GLY A 158 -5.85 -15.00 11.98
C GLY A 158 -5.31 -14.78 10.58
N GLY A 159 -5.33 -13.54 10.10
CA GLY A 159 -4.80 -13.11 8.81
C GLY A 159 -5.71 -13.44 7.62
N ALA A 160 -7.01 -13.66 7.86
CA ALA A 160 -8.01 -13.77 6.80
C ALA A 160 -8.33 -12.38 6.20
N THR A 161 -8.36 -11.35 7.05
CA THR A 161 -8.41 -9.94 6.64
C THR A 161 -7.34 -9.13 7.35
N TRP A 162 -6.88 -8.07 6.67
CA TRP A 162 -5.86 -7.15 7.15
C TRP A 162 -6.32 -5.72 6.96
N ARG A 163 -6.20 -4.90 8.02
CA ARG A 163 -6.56 -3.49 8.03
C ARG A 163 -5.31 -2.64 8.09
N ASN A 164 -5.16 -1.69 7.16
CA ASN A 164 -4.13 -0.67 7.23
C ASN A 164 -4.52 0.40 8.27
N ARG A 165 -3.65 0.62 9.24
CA ARG A 165 -3.78 1.57 10.35
C ARG A 165 -2.56 2.50 10.35
N PRO A 166 -2.70 3.75 9.91
CA PRO A 166 -1.66 4.77 10.08
C PRO A 166 -1.29 4.91 11.57
N LEU A 167 -0.03 5.23 11.87
CA LEU A 167 0.40 5.44 13.25
C LEU A 167 -0.27 6.68 13.88
N THR A 168 -0.48 7.73 13.09
CA THR A 168 -1.12 9.00 13.46
C THR A 168 -2.13 9.42 12.39
N GLU A 169 -3.12 10.26 12.74
CA GLU A 169 -4.14 10.72 11.79
C GLU A 169 -3.54 11.58 10.66
N ASP A 170 -2.56 12.42 10.98
CA ASP A 170 -1.90 13.33 10.02
C ASP A 170 -0.69 12.69 9.30
N GLY A 171 -0.37 11.42 9.62
CA GLY A 171 0.90 10.80 9.27
C GLY A 171 2.08 11.48 9.97
N GLY A 172 3.29 10.99 9.71
CA GLY A 172 4.49 11.61 10.25
C GLY A 172 5.77 10.92 9.80
N PRO A 173 6.90 11.64 9.68
CA PRO A 173 8.15 11.01 9.27
C PRO A 173 8.68 10.10 10.38
N GLY A 174 9.17 8.92 10.00
CA GLY A 174 9.93 8.04 10.88
C GLY A 174 9.66 6.56 10.62
N ALA A 175 10.70 5.75 10.71
CA ALA A 175 10.58 4.31 10.54
C ALA A 175 10.33 3.64 11.89
N VAL A 176 9.46 2.64 11.94
CA VAL A 176 9.34 1.80 13.15
C VAL A 176 10.60 0.94 13.27
N ALA A 177 11.40 1.21 14.30
CA ALA A 177 12.63 0.50 14.55
C ALA A 177 12.37 -0.90 15.14
N LYS A 178 11.35 -1.00 16.02
CA LYS A 178 10.96 -2.25 16.67
C LYS A 178 9.57 -2.11 17.27
N PHE A 179 8.79 -3.19 17.27
CA PHE A 179 7.60 -3.31 18.11
C PHE A 179 7.51 -4.68 18.77
N TRP A 180 6.66 -4.78 19.80
CA TRP A 180 6.28 -6.04 20.42
C TRP A 180 4.94 -5.91 21.11
N PHE A 181 4.02 -6.83 20.80
CA PHE A 181 2.78 -7.04 21.54
C PHE A 181 2.94 -8.23 22.50
N ASP A 182 2.74 -8.00 23.79
CA ASP A 182 2.70 -9.05 24.83
C ASP A 182 1.28 -9.45 25.22
N SER A 183 0.25 -8.80 24.64
CA SER A 183 -1.14 -9.26 24.68
C SER A 183 -1.87 -8.92 23.37
N HIS A 184 -3.13 -9.32 23.23
CA HIS A 184 -3.94 -8.95 22.07
C HIS A 184 -4.30 -7.45 22.04
N THR A 185 -4.15 -6.73 23.16
CA THR A 185 -4.42 -5.28 23.26
C THR A 185 -3.18 -4.44 23.57
N HIS A 186 -2.24 -4.98 24.34
CA HIS A 186 -1.10 -4.25 24.87
C HIS A 186 0.15 -4.49 24.00
N GLY A 187 0.80 -3.40 23.60
CA GLY A 187 2.05 -3.46 22.87
C GLY A 187 2.89 -2.20 23.00
N GLU A 188 4.18 -2.36 22.79
CA GLU A 188 5.18 -1.30 22.81
C GLU A 188 5.81 -1.16 21.42
N MET A 189 6.12 0.08 21.02
CA MET A 189 6.76 0.38 19.75
C MET A 189 7.83 1.45 19.93
N ILE A 190 8.93 1.34 19.19
CA ILE A 190 9.96 2.36 19.07
C ILE A 190 9.96 2.88 17.65
N LEU A 191 9.71 4.18 17.50
CA LEU A 191 9.86 4.91 16.25
C LEU A 191 11.26 5.55 16.18
N ASP A 192 11.96 5.42 15.06
CA ASP A 192 13.14 6.22 14.72
C ASP A 192 12.69 7.43 13.89
N ALA A 193 12.55 8.58 14.55
CA ALA A 193 12.19 9.86 13.93
C ALA A 193 13.38 10.54 13.24
N GLY A 194 14.57 9.91 13.26
CA GLY A 194 15.79 10.44 12.66
C GLY A 194 16.58 11.37 13.59
N LYS A 195 17.88 11.52 13.30
CA LYS A 195 18.84 12.27 14.16
C LYS A 195 18.52 13.76 14.31
N SER A 196 17.77 14.32 13.37
CA SER A 196 17.41 15.74 13.35
C SER A 196 16.07 16.02 14.05
N ALA A 197 15.42 15.01 14.61
CA ALA A 197 14.15 15.17 15.30
C ALA A 197 14.30 16.06 16.55
N PRO A 198 13.41 17.04 16.77
CA PRO A 198 13.56 18.03 17.85
C PRO A 198 13.41 17.43 19.24
N SER A 199 12.67 16.33 19.36
CA SER A 199 12.35 15.69 20.65
C SER A 199 13.30 14.52 20.99
N GLY A 200 14.36 14.32 20.21
CA GLY A 200 15.26 13.15 20.29
C GLY A 200 14.97 12.13 19.18
N ARG A 201 15.99 11.34 18.82
CA ARG A 201 15.92 10.42 17.67
C ARG A 201 14.82 9.36 17.78
N TYR A 202 14.67 8.76 18.96
CA TYR A 202 13.76 7.64 19.19
C TYR A 202 12.59 8.05 20.05
N ILE A 203 11.39 7.63 19.66
CA ILE A 203 10.14 7.86 20.39
C ILE A 203 9.57 6.50 20.79
N SER A 204 9.35 6.29 22.08
CA SER A 204 8.70 5.09 22.61
C SER A 204 7.20 5.33 22.72
N TYR A 205 6.42 4.41 22.17
CA TYR A 205 4.97 4.39 22.23
C TYR A 205 4.47 3.14 22.95
N GLU A 206 3.29 3.26 23.54
CA GLU A 206 2.52 2.14 24.10
C GLU A 206 1.10 2.19 23.56
N SER A 207 0.54 1.02 23.27
CA SER A 207 -0.85 0.82 22.86
C SER A 207 -1.56 -0.06 23.89
N GLU A 208 -2.83 0.24 24.14
CA GLU A 208 -3.78 -0.61 24.89
C GLU A 208 -4.96 -1.03 24.01
N THR A 209 -4.82 -0.84 22.69
CA THR A 209 -5.90 -0.94 21.70
C THR A 209 -5.46 -1.76 20.50
N SER A 210 -4.55 -2.73 20.69
CA SER A 210 -4.09 -3.60 19.61
C SER A 210 -3.40 -2.83 18.47
N GLY A 211 -2.78 -1.69 18.79
CA GLY A 211 -2.16 -0.80 17.82
C GLY A 211 -3.12 0.10 17.05
N GLU A 212 -4.41 0.15 17.41
CA GLU A 212 -5.35 1.12 16.84
C GLU A 212 -5.06 2.56 17.29
N SER A 213 -4.51 2.72 18.48
CA SER A 213 -4.05 3.99 19.02
C SER A 213 -2.79 3.83 19.86
N TRP A 214 -1.98 4.87 19.87
CA TRP A 214 -0.66 4.87 20.50
C TRP A 214 -0.47 6.10 21.37
N MET A 215 0.12 5.92 22.55
CA MET A 215 0.49 6.98 23.47
C MET A 215 2.01 7.08 23.56
N ILE A 216 2.55 8.29 23.42
CA ILE A 216 3.98 8.53 23.64
C ILE A 216 4.31 8.31 25.12
N ARG A 217 5.33 7.50 25.40
CA ARG A 217 5.85 7.21 26.74
C ARG A 217 7.15 7.92 27.04
N ALA A 218 8.05 8.00 26.07
CA ALA A 218 9.35 8.63 26.25
C ALA A 218 9.97 9.02 24.90
N THR A 219 10.97 9.91 24.96
CA THR A 219 11.87 10.18 23.84
C THR A 219 13.34 10.02 24.28
N SER A 220 14.22 9.68 23.35
CA SER A 220 15.63 9.38 23.64
C SER A 220 16.52 9.49 22.40
N ASP A 221 17.77 9.90 22.55
CA ASP A 221 18.77 9.83 21.47
C ASP A 221 19.41 8.45 21.29
N ARG A 222 19.24 7.56 22.28
CA ARG A 222 19.71 6.18 22.25
C ARG A 222 18.53 5.24 22.06
N LEU A 223 18.73 4.16 21.29
CA LEU A 223 17.69 3.17 21.04
C LEU A 223 17.18 2.58 22.36
N PRO A 224 15.90 2.80 22.74
CA PRO A 224 15.32 2.23 23.94
C PRO A 224 15.19 0.71 23.85
N LYS A 225 14.97 0.06 24.99
CA LYS A 225 14.54 -1.34 25.04
C LYS A 225 13.03 -1.37 25.18
N ILE A 226 12.39 -2.35 24.55
CA ILE A 226 11.00 -2.71 24.83
C ILE A 226 10.98 -3.59 26.08
N ALA A 227 10.23 -3.19 27.10
CA ALA A 227 10.33 -3.80 28.43
C ALA A 227 9.82 -5.25 28.43
N ARG A 228 8.73 -5.54 27.70
CA ARG A 228 8.09 -6.86 27.66
C ARG A 228 8.47 -7.72 26.44
N ALA A 229 9.44 -7.28 25.65
CA ALA A 229 9.92 -8.05 24.50
C ALA A 229 10.88 -9.16 24.93
N PRO A 230 10.86 -10.34 24.28
CA PRO A 230 11.87 -11.36 24.47
C PRO A 230 13.25 -10.87 24.01
N ALA A 231 14.29 -11.55 24.50
CA ALA A 231 15.67 -11.23 24.13
C ALA A 231 15.96 -11.45 22.64
N ILE A 232 15.29 -12.43 22.03
CA ILE A 232 15.36 -12.78 20.62
C ILE A 232 13.94 -12.59 20.07
N LEU A 233 13.80 -11.76 19.04
CA LEU A 233 12.50 -11.53 18.37
C LEU A 233 12.30 -12.48 17.19
N GLU A 234 13.41 -12.99 16.65
CA GLU A 234 13.42 -13.92 15.54
C GLU A 234 12.78 -15.24 15.94
N ASN A 235 12.10 -15.87 14.99
CA ASN A 235 11.46 -17.15 15.24
C ASN A 235 12.51 -18.26 15.38
N GLU A 236 12.41 -19.08 16.43
CA GLU A 236 13.38 -20.14 16.70
C GLU A 236 13.23 -21.36 15.77
N ASN A 237 12.05 -21.52 15.16
CA ASN A 237 11.65 -22.69 14.37
C ASN A 237 11.52 -22.38 12.88
N PHE A 238 11.48 -21.11 12.50
CA PHE A 238 11.35 -20.66 11.13
C PHE A 238 12.32 -19.51 10.86
N ARG A 239 12.87 -19.45 9.66
CA ARG A 239 13.66 -18.30 9.22
C ARG A 239 13.51 -18.08 7.73
N LEU A 240 13.73 -16.84 7.33
CA LEU A 240 14.01 -16.49 5.95
C LEU A 240 15.52 -16.44 5.76
N LYS A 241 15.99 -16.97 4.63
CA LYS A 241 17.40 -16.90 4.23
C LYS A 241 17.49 -16.55 2.77
N SER A 242 18.18 -15.45 2.45
CA SER A 242 18.55 -15.17 1.06
C SER A 242 19.72 -16.05 0.61
N ASP A 243 19.67 -16.46 -0.64
CA ASP A 243 20.75 -17.15 -1.34
C ASP A 243 21.01 -16.44 -2.67
N SER A 244 22.02 -15.58 -2.69
CA SER A 244 22.37 -14.78 -3.87
C SER A 244 22.89 -15.61 -5.05
N LYS A 245 23.36 -16.85 -4.82
CA LYS A 245 23.83 -17.72 -5.91
C LYS A 245 22.67 -18.34 -6.66
N ARG A 246 21.60 -18.70 -5.95
CA ARG A 246 20.35 -19.21 -6.53
C ARG A 246 19.36 -18.10 -6.88
N ASN A 247 19.63 -16.88 -6.41
CA ASN A 247 18.75 -15.72 -6.52
C ASN A 247 17.34 -15.96 -5.93
N VAL A 248 17.31 -16.46 -4.70
CA VAL A 248 16.07 -16.80 -3.98
C VAL A 248 16.07 -16.36 -2.53
N TYR A 249 14.87 -16.23 -1.97
CA TYR A 249 14.61 -16.34 -0.54
C TYR A 249 14.11 -17.74 -0.20
N ASP A 250 14.78 -18.43 0.71
CA ASP A 250 14.31 -19.70 1.27
C ASP A 250 13.53 -19.46 2.56
N VAL A 251 12.32 -20.03 2.61
CA VAL A 251 11.61 -20.29 3.86
C VAL A 251 12.16 -21.58 4.43
N GLN A 252 12.81 -21.50 5.60
CA GLN A 252 13.41 -22.64 6.24
C GLN A 252 12.73 -22.94 7.57
N LYS A 253 12.41 -24.21 7.79
CA LYS A 253 11.88 -24.72 9.05
C LYS A 253 12.95 -25.54 9.76
N ARG A 254 13.00 -25.40 11.09
CA ARG A 254 13.89 -26.17 11.93
C ARG A 254 13.35 -27.59 12.10
N ASN A 255 14.20 -28.58 11.85
CA ASN A 255 13.96 -30.00 12.10
C ASN A 255 15.12 -30.55 12.95
N GLY A 256 14.93 -30.57 14.27
CA GLY A 256 16.01 -30.83 15.24
C GLY A 256 17.12 -29.78 15.12
N ASP A 257 18.34 -30.24 14.82
CA ASP A 257 19.51 -29.37 14.64
C ASP A 257 19.71 -28.89 13.21
N ARG A 258 18.83 -29.28 12.28
CA ARG A 258 18.93 -28.94 10.85
C ARG A 258 17.87 -27.93 10.45
N TRP A 259 18.21 -27.17 9.41
CA TRP A 259 17.28 -26.29 8.73
C TRP A 259 16.92 -26.91 7.39
N GLU A 260 15.63 -27.08 7.15
CA GLU A 260 15.09 -27.64 5.91
C GLU A 260 14.33 -26.54 5.17
N THR A 261 14.62 -26.37 3.88
CA THR A 261 13.88 -25.45 3.03
C THR A 261 12.50 -26.05 2.74
N THR A 262 11.44 -25.35 3.15
CA THR A 262 10.05 -25.77 2.91
C THR A 262 9.46 -25.09 1.68
N ALA A 263 9.94 -23.90 1.32
CA ALA A 263 9.58 -23.18 0.10
C ALA A 263 10.74 -22.24 -0.29
N SER A 264 10.83 -21.90 -1.57
CA SER A 264 11.75 -20.86 -2.07
C SER A 264 10.98 -19.86 -2.92
N PHE A 265 11.37 -18.60 -2.90
CA PHE A 265 10.81 -17.53 -3.71
C PHE A 265 11.90 -16.91 -4.59
N ALA A 266 11.63 -16.75 -5.88
CA ALA A 266 12.55 -16.08 -6.80
C ALA A 266 12.68 -14.60 -6.43
N ILE A 267 13.90 -14.09 -6.39
CA ILE A 267 14.17 -12.66 -6.19
C ILE A 267 13.79 -11.90 -7.47
N ASP A 268 14.20 -12.37 -8.66
CA ASP A 268 13.82 -11.72 -9.92
C ASP A 268 12.36 -12.03 -10.29
N VAL A 269 11.46 -11.06 -10.13
CA VAL A 269 10.02 -11.25 -10.35
C VAL A 269 9.53 -10.68 -11.68
N ALA A 270 10.17 -9.65 -12.23
CA ALA A 270 9.84 -9.13 -13.56
C ALA A 270 10.99 -8.38 -14.23
N SER A 271 10.85 -8.17 -15.54
CA SER A 271 11.67 -7.28 -16.36
C SER A 271 10.73 -6.37 -17.13
N CYS A 272 10.44 -5.19 -16.57
CA CYS A 272 9.44 -4.26 -17.10
C CYS A 272 9.97 -3.45 -18.29
N LYS A 273 9.12 -3.22 -19.27
CA LYS A 273 9.40 -2.49 -20.51
C LYS A 273 8.22 -1.56 -20.79
N ALA A 274 8.46 -0.27 -21.04
CA ALA A 274 7.37 0.58 -21.53
C ALA A 274 7.04 0.16 -22.97
N LYS A 275 5.75 0.18 -23.29
CA LYS A 275 5.32 0.09 -24.69
C LYS A 275 5.77 1.38 -25.38
N ALA A 276 6.35 1.24 -26.58
CA ALA A 276 6.61 2.39 -27.43
C ALA A 276 5.28 3.13 -27.63
N GLN A 277 5.23 4.39 -27.23
CA GLN A 277 4.10 5.25 -27.53
C GLN A 277 4.05 5.39 -29.04
N GLU A 278 3.01 4.85 -29.68
CA GLU A 278 2.78 5.09 -31.10
C GLU A 278 2.54 6.58 -31.26
N PHE A 279 3.58 7.32 -31.64
CA PHE A 279 3.42 8.64 -32.22
C PHE A 279 2.61 8.43 -33.50
N LYS A 280 1.31 8.70 -33.45
CA LYS A 280 0.57 8.98 -34.68
C LYS A 280 1.24 10.20 -35.27
N ASP A 281 1.93 10.02 -36.39
CA ASP A 281 2.38 11.13 -37.21
C ASP A 281 1.19 12.07 -37.37
N GLU A 282 1.32 13.31 -36.86
CA GLU A 282 0.38 14.35 -37.24
C GLU A 282 0.38 14.38 -38.77
N PRO A 283 -0.80 14.37 -39.42
CA PRO A 283 -0.84 14.39 -40.86
C PRO A 283 -0.04 15.60 -41.32
N VAL A 284 0.99 15.35 -42.13
CA VAL A 284 1.76 16.41 -42.79
C VAL A 284 0.73 17.26 -43.52
N VAL A 285 0.46 18.45 -43.00
CA VAL A 285 -0.34 19.44 -43.72
C VAL A 285 0.50 19.81 -44.91
N ASP A 286 0.09 19.34 -46.09
CA ASP A 286 0.72 19.71 -47.35
C ASP A 286 0.66 21.24 -47.48
N PRO A 287 1.81 21.95 -47.53
CA PRO A 287 1.83 23.39 -47.68
C PRO A 287 1.13 23.86 -48.97
N ALA A 288 0.84 22.97 -49.94
CA ALA A 288 0.08 23.28 -51.14
C ALA A 288 -1.44 23.41 -50.92
N THR A 289 -2.00 22.97 -49.78
CA THR A 289 -3.44 23.11 -49.48
C THR A 289 -3.78 24.33 -48.62
N ALA A 290 -2.78 25.05 -48.11
CA ALA A 290 -2.97 26.22 -47.24
C ALA A 290 -3.08 27.57 -47.98
N VAL A 291 -3.10 27.61 -49.32
CA VAL A 291 -3.01 28.88 -50.09
C VAL A 291 -4.31 29.26 -50.82
N ASN A 292 -5.40 28.49 -50.72
CA ASN A 292 -6.63 28.76 -51.49
C ASN A 292 -7.89 29.04 -50.65
N ASP A 293 -7.75 29.62 -49.46
CA ASP A 293 -8.89 30.23 -48.76
C ASP A 293 -8.49 31.54 -48.07
N ILE A 294 -8.15 32.55 -48.87
CA ILE A 294 -8.17 33.95 -48.45
C ILE A 294 -9.28 34.66 -49.23
N GLY A 295 -10.50 34.58 -48.71
CA GLY A 295 -11.57 35.50 -49.07
C GLY A 295 -11.26 36.91 -48.56
N PRO A 296 -11.74 37.99 -49.22
CA PRO A 296 -11.32 39.35 -48.91
C PRO A 296 -12.03 39.89 -47.66
N GLY A 297 -11.25 40.41 -46.72
CA GLY A 297 -11.70 41.15 -45.52
C GLY A 297 -11.70 40.26 -44.28
N ASP A 298 -10.91 40.51 -43.25
CA ASP A 298 -10.86 41.76 -42.50
C ASP A 298 -9.48 41.95 -41.86
N LYS A 299 -9.07 43.22 -41.74
CA LYS A 299 -7.81 43.61 -41.12
C LYS A 299 -8.00 43.51 -39.61
N ASP A 300 -7.22 42.68 -38.92
CA ASP A 300 -6.67 43.04 -37.60
C ASP A 300 -5.63 42.01 -37.12
N TYR A 301 -4.45 42.56 -36.80
CA TYR A 301 -3.40 42.03 -35.92
C TYR A 301 -2.72 40.67 -36.26
N VAL A 302 -1.53 40.76 -36.87
CA VAL A 302 -0.45 39.77 -36.66
C VAL A 302 0.69 40.51 -35.96
N GLU A 303 0.90 40.25 -34.66
CA GLU A 303 2.19 40.54 -34.04
C GLU A 303 3.17 39.42 -34.44
N GLU A 304 4.12 39.75 -35.31
CA GLU A 304 5.31 38.93 -35.53
C GLU A 304 6.11 38.83 -34.23
N ILE A 305 6.06 37.67 -33.56
CA ILE A 305 7.00 37.35 -32.48
C ILE A 305 8.37 37.07 -33.12
N ARG A 306 9.23 38.09 -33.18
CA ARG A 306 10.67 37.91 -33.43
C ARG A 306 11.32 37.28 -32.20
N LEU A 307 11.67 36.00 -32.30
CA LEU A 307 12.58 35.33 -31.37
C LEU A 307 14.00 35.87 -31.58
N GLY A 308 14.51 36.63 -30.61
CA GLY A 308 15.89 37.12 -30.61
C GLY A 308 16.00 38.63 -30.36
N GLY A 309 15.70 39.06 -29.14
CA GLY A 309 15.94 40.43 -28.69
C GLY A 309 15.50 40.61 -27.23
N THR A 310 16.40 41.09 -26.38
CA THR A 310 16.19 41.31 -24.94
C THR A 310 14.97 42.20 -24.67
N ALA A 311 13.96 41.68 -23.97
CA ALA A 311 12.75 42.43 -23.63
C ALA A 311 12.98 43.36 -22.42
N PRO A 312 12.50 44.62 -22.44
CA PRO A 312 12.54 45.51 -21.28
C PRO A 312 11.42 45.17 -20.27
N VAL A 313 11.77 45.20 -18.99
CA VAL A 313 10.90 44.95 -17.84
C VAL A 313 9.75 45.98 -17.77
N LYS A 314 8.49 45.54 -17.90
CA LYS A 314 7.30 46.35 -17.58
C LYS A 314 6.93 46.17 -16.10
N LYS A 315 6.85 47.29 -15.36
CA LYS A 315 6.36 47.35 -13.97
C LYS A 315 4.88 46.94 -13.88
N PRO A 316 4.45 46.21 -12.83
CA PRO A 316 3.04 45.86 -12.64
C PRO A 316 2.21 47.09 -12.27
N SER A 317 1.04 47.21 -12.91
CA SER A 317 0.02 48.22 -12.63
C SER A 317 -0.72 47.90 -11.32
N LYS A 318 -0.89 48.93 -10.48
CA LYS A 318 -1.62 48.85 -9.21
C LYS A 318 -3.12 48.63 -9.48
N LYS A 319 -3.66 47.48 -9.11
CA LYS A 319 -5.10 47.32 -8.85
C LYS A 319 -5.39 47.69 -7.38
N PRO A 320 -6.46 48.44 -7.07
CA PRO A 320 -6.83 48.76 -5.69
C PRO A 320 -7.30 47.50 -4.94
N LEU A 321 -6.86 47.33 -3.70
CA LEU A 321 -7.37 46.28 -2.80
C LEU A 321 -8.82 46.59 -2.36
N PRO A 322 -9.67 45.57 -2.17
CA PRO A 322 -10.94 45.72 -1.46
C PRO A 322 -10.70 46.00 0.04
N PRO A 323 -11.59 46.77 0.71
CA PRO A 323 -11.40 47.14 2.10
C PRO A 323 -11.52 45.94 3.05
N THR A 324 -10.57 45.84 3.98
CA THR A 324 -10.52 44.83 5.05
C THR A 324 -11.50 45.19 6.17
N PRO A 325 -12.26 44.24 6.75
CA PRO A 325 -13.09 44.48 7.93
C PRO A 325 -12.21 44.73 9.17
N ALA A 326 -12.59 45.73 9.96
CA ALA A 326 -11.85 46.21 11.13
C ALA A 326 -11.78 45.17 12.26
N SER A 327 -10.57 44.88 12.73
CA SER A 327 -10.33 44.19 14.01
C SER A 327 -10.67 45.13 15.17
N GLY A 328 -11.60 44.71 16.03
CA GLY A 328 -11.84 45.33 17.32
C GLY A 328 -10.60 45.24 18.19
N LYS A 329 -10.17 46.38 18.74
CA LYS A 329 -9.21 46.44 19.85
C LYS A 329 -9.98 46.41 21.16
N ASP A 330 -9.45 45.59 22.05
CA ASP A 330 -9.67 45.61 23.49
C ASP A 330 -9.73 47.03 24.07
N LYS A 331 -10.75 47.28 24.89
CA LYS A 331 -10.70 48.28 25.94
C LYS A 331 -10.62 47.55 27.28
N LYS A 332 -9.50 47.76 27.98
CA LYS A 332 -9.41 47.71 29.43
C LYS A 332 -10.43 48.68 30.04
N ASN A 333 -11.38 48.16 30.80
CA ASN A 333 -11.68 48.54 32.19
C ASN A 333 -12.70 47.56 32.75
#